data_AF-A0A9W3CBI8-F1
#
_entry.id   AF-A0A9W3CBI8-F1
#
_cell.length_a   1.000
_cell.length_b   1.000
_cell.length_c   1.000
_cell.angle_alpha   90.00
_cell.angle_beta   90.00
_cell.angle_gamma   90.00
#
_symmetry.space_group_name_H-M   'P 1'
#
loop_
_entity.id
_entity.type
_entity.pdbx_description
1 polymer ?
#
loop_
_entity_poly.entity_id
_entity_poly.type
_entity_poly.pdbx_seq_one_letter_code
_entity_poly.pdbx_strand_id
1 'polypeptide(L)'
;MLKQQFSIHETSQSSNLIPVDLLINIFSLVPAKSIARFRCVSKFWASILRRCDFTELFLTTSSTRPRLLFTFKVGGKLFLYSTHQPHNPDDDNSSLVATRYNMSFPEYFPSDASTPVCGLVLIQGWRRKMRVVCNPATGEFLTLPKVLLREKNLLAKDTEARDKIVGMYLGYDPMGKQFKVLCMTTTASPYEVRDNTHQVLTLGPGKRFWRPVERKFHFEENYIISNEICINGVLYFGDSSKIVCFNVGSEKFSFINTNREMRYSTSLCSLVLFNYKGRLGIYHREKLWSKINRIVFWVIEDAENHKWTKHICQLFPLENNMIAYRRFVGMTSTGKFVWSYREPPNTLYLTFYNSESETFTKVNVQGFDESEEVEDDYIFIDTYVDYVENMKWLM
;
A
#
# COMPACT_ATOMS: atom_id res chain seq x y z
N MET A 1 30.72 52.93 48.97
CA MET A 1 31.13 53.27 47.61
C MET A 1 30.58 52.22 46.65
N LEU A 2 30.02 52.72 45.55
CA LEU A 2 29.78 52.07 44.24
C LEU A 2 28.78 50.90 44.15
N LYS A 3 27.56 51.30 43.77
CA LYS A 3 26.55 50.54 43.04
C LYS A 3 27.16 49.96 41.76
N GLN A 4 26.91 48.68 41.47
CA GLN A 4 26.93 48.15 40.11
C GLN A 4 25.50 47.83 39.69
N GLN A 5 25.01 48.61 38.73
CA GLN A 5 23.79 48.36 37.97
C GLN A 5 24.02 47.16 37.05
N PHE A 6 23.25 46.09 37.23
CA PHE A 6 22.97 45.16 36.14
C PHE A 6 21.71 45.66 35.43
N SER A 7 21.93 46.38 34.34
CA SER A 7 20.91 46.80 33.39
C SER A 7 20.27 45.55 32.78
N ILE A 8 18.99 45.34 33.05
CA ILE A 8 18.13 44.45 32.26
C ILE A 8 17.99 45.13 30.91
N HIS A 9 18.80 44.72 29.93
CA HIS A 9 18.44 44.97 28.54
C HIS A 9 17.29 44.03 28.21
N GLU A 10 16.07 44.55 28.35
CA GLU A 10 14.94 44.13 27.53
C GLU A 10 15.32 44.36 26.07
N THR A 11 15.91 43.37 25.43
CA THR A 11 15.98 43.32 23.98
C THR A 11 14.58 42.99 23.48
N SER A 12 13.86 44.06 23.14
CA SER A 12 12.75 44.09 22.20
C SER A 12 13.20 43.53 20.84
N GLN A 13 13.30 42.20 20.72
CA GLN A 13 13.32 41.50 19.43
C GLN A 13 11.98 40.78 19.23
N SER A 14 10.92 41.58 19.11
CA SER A 14 9.71 41.16 18.38
C SER A 14 9.98 41.38 16.89
N SER A 15 10.86 40.58 16.30
CA SER A 15 11.20 40.67 14.88
C SER A 15 10.48 39.55 14.11
N ASN A 16 9.41 39.92 13.41
CA ASN A 16 8.88 39.27 12.20
C ASN A 16 8.87 37.73 12.18
N LEU A 17 8.36 37.09 13.25
CA LEU A 17 8.16 35.64 13.22
C LEU A 17 7.00 35.32 12.26
N ILE A 18 7.26 34.52 11.23
CA ILE A 18 6.22 33.99 10.35
C ILE A 18 5.21 33.24 11.25
N PRO A 19 3.91 33.59 11.20
CA PRO A 19 2.86 32.89 11.92
C PRO A 19 2.94 31.36 11.73
N VAL A 20 2.70 30.61 12.81
CA VAL A 20 2.78 29.13 12.78
C VAL A 20 1.88 28.53 11.72
N ASP A 21 0.68 29.08 11.53
CA ASP A 21 -0.28 28.59 10.54
C ASP A 21 0.25 28.77 9.10
N LEU A 22 0.98 29.86 8.83
CA LEU A 22 1.64 30.06 7.55
C LEU A 22 2.81 29.09 7.35
N LEU A 23 3.58 28.80 8.40
CA LEU A 23 4.63 27.78 8.33
C LEU A 23 4.05 26.39 8.04
N ILE A 24 2.95 26.01 8.71
CA ILE A 24 2.23 24.76 8.47
C ILE A 24 1.79 24.66 7.00
N ASN A 25 1.19 25.73 6.47
CA ASN A 25 0.76 25.78 5.06
C ASN A 25 1.95 25.65 4.10
N ILE A 26 3.03 26.42 4.31
CA ILE A 26 4.24 26.36 3.47
C ILE A 26 4.85 24.96 3.50
N PHE A 27 5.02 24.39 4.68
CA PHE A 27 5.59 23.05 4.84
C PHE A 27 4.69 21.96 4.26
N SER A 28 3.37 22.11 4.28
CA SER A 28 2.47 21.12 3.67
C SER A 28 2.63 21.00 2.14
N LEU A 29 3.24 21.99 1.49
CA LEU A 29 3.37 22.07 0.03
C LEU A 29 4.70 21.52 -0.51
N VAL A 30 5.67 21.23 0.36
CA VAL A 30 6.99 20.72 -0.05
C VAL A 30 7.06 19.19 0.08
N PRO A 31 7.96 18.51 -0.66
CA PRO A 31 8.12 17.05 -0.56
C PRO A 31 8.48 16.58 0.85
N ALA A 32 8.09 15.36 1.23
CA ALA A 32 8.37 14.79 2.55
C ALA A 32 9.87 14.78 2.89
N LYS A 33 10.73 14.54 1.89
CA LYS A 33 12.19 14.59 2.03
C LYS A 33 12.69 15.96 2.51
N SER A 34 12.07 17.05 2.05
CA SER A 34 12.38 18.40 2.53
C SER A 34 11.92 18.58 3.97
N ILE A 35 10.74 18.08 4.32
CA ILE A 35 10.22 18.11 5.70
C ILE A 35 11.14 17.37 6.67
N ALA A 36 11.62 16.19 6.30
CA ALA A 36 12.57 15.44 7.10
C ALA A 36 13.84 16.27 7.41
N ARG A 37 14.35 17.04 6.44
CA ARG A 37 15.50 17.94 6.62
C ARG A 37 15.16 19.16 7.46
N PHE A 38 13.99 19.77 7.26
CA PHE A 38 13.53 20.96 7.98
C PHE A 38 13.40 20.72 9.49
N ARG A 39 13.14 19.48 9.92
CA ARG A 39 13.18 19.09 11.34
C ARG A 39 14.55 19.32 11.99
N CYS A 40 15.64 19.27 11.22
CA CYS A 40 16.99 19.47 11.73
C CYS A 40 17.40 20.95 11.79
N VAL A 41 16.60 21.86 11.23
CA VAL A 41 16.92 23.30 11.16
C VAL A 41 16.72 23.98 12.52
N SER A 42 15.62 23.67 13.22
CA SER A 42 15.37 24.23 14.56
C SER A 42 14.42 23.36 15.39
N LYS A 43 14.50 23.49 16.73
CA LYS A 43 13.56 22.85 17.66
C LYS A 43 12.11 23.30 17.43
N PHE A 44 11.92 24.56 17.03
CA PHE A 44 10.60 25.12 16.75
C PHE A 44 9.97 24.50 15.49
N TRP A 45 10.73 24.35 14.41
CA TRP A 45 10.22 23.66 13.21
C TRP A 45 9.99 22.18 13.50
N ALA A 46 10.89 21.54 14.25
CA ALA A 46 10.72 20.15 14.67
C ALA A 46 9.45 19.92 15.51
N SER A 47 8.99 20.89 16.30
CA SER A 47 7.73 20.78 17.06
C SER A 47 6.52 20.98 16.14
N ILE A 48 6.55 21.96 15.24
CA ILE A 48 5.47 22.19 14.25
C ILE A 48 5.25 20.94 13.38
N LEU A 49 6.32 20.37 12.84
CA LEU A 49 6.28 19.23 11.90
C LEU A 49 5.90 17.89 12.56
N ARG A 50 5.73 17.86 13.89
CA ARG A 50 5.21 16.71 14.65
C ARG A 50 3.76 16.89 15.08
N ARG A 51 3.14 18.05 14.83
CA ARG A 51 1.74 18.26 15.20
C ARG A 51 0.82 17.39 14.35
N CYS A 52 -0.26 16.89 14.96
CA CYS A 52 -1.22 16.03 14.28
C CYS A 52 -1.95 16.73 13.14
N ASP A 53 -2.26 18.02 13.29
CA ASP A 53 -2.90 18.84 12.27
C ASP A 53 -1.99 19.08 11.06
N PHE A 54 -0.68 19.26 11.27
CA PHE A 54 0.30 19.28 10.18
C PHE A 54 0.31 17.95 9.42
N THR A 55 0.36 16.81 10.11
CA THR A 55 0.36 15.50 9.46
C THR A 55 -0.91 15.27 8.63
N GLU A 56 -2.07 15.68 9.14
CA GLU A 56 -3.36 15.56 8.44
C GLU A 56 -3.43 16.48 7.21
N LEU A 57 -3.02 17.74 7.36
CA LEU A 57 -2.95 18.68 6.25
C LEU A 57 -1.98 18.18 5.17
N PHE A 58 -0.80 17.72 5.56
CA PHE A 58 0.19 17.18 4.63
C PHE A 58 -0.37 15.98 3.85
N LEU A 59 -1.03 15.04 4.52
CA LEU A 59 -1.64 13.88 3.85
C LEU A 59 -2.74 14.30 2.87
N THR A 60 -3.56 15.28 3.25
CA THR A 60 -4.61 15.85 2.39
C THR A 60 -4.00 16.50 1.15
N THR A 61 -2.98 17.35 1.34
CA THR A 61 -2.24 17.98 0.25
C THR A 61 -1.57 16.95 -0.65
N SER A 62 -0.90 15.94 -0.09
CA SER A 62 -0.29 14.86 -0.88
C SER A 62 -1.31 14.05 -1.67
N SER A 63 -2.54 13.92 -1.19
CA SER A 63 -3.62 13.22 -1.91
C SER A 63 -4.06 13.96 -3.17
N THR A 64 -3.86 15.28 -3.24
CA THR A 64 -4.09 16.06 -4.47
C THR A 64 -2.97 15.92 -5.50
N ARG A 65 -1.82 15.35 -5.11
CA ARG A 65 -0.63 15.19 -5.94
C ARG A 65 -0.08 13.76 -5.80
N PRO A 66 -0.84 12.75 -6.22
CA PRO A 66 -0.43 11.36 -6.09
C PRO A 66 0.91 11.10 -6.78
N ARG A 67 1.55 10.05 -6.31
CA ARG A 67 2.82 9.53 -6.81
C ARG A 67 2.61 8.09 -7.23
N LEU A 68 3.49 7.62 -8.11
CA LEU A 68 3.68 6.20 -8.34
C LEU A 68 4.69 5.70 -7.31
N LEU A 69 4.40 4.57 -6.67
CA LEU A 69 5.35 3.86 -5.82
C LEU A 69 5.77 2.57 -6.51
N PHE A 70 7.04 2.22 -6.40
CA PHE A 70 7.59 0.98 -6.89
C PHE A 70 8.30 0.24 -5.76
N THR A 71 8.07 -1.08 -5.69
CA THR A 71 8.88 -1.98 -4.87
C THR A 71 9.80 -2.75 -5.80
N PHE A 72 11.09 -2.51 -5.68
CA PHE A 72 12.14 -3.13 -6.49
C PHE A 72 12.84 -4.20 -5.67
N LYS A 73 12.68 -5.47 -6.04
CA LYS A 73 13.27 -6.62 -5.35
C LYS A 73 14.39 -7.18 -6.20
N VAL A 74 15.61 -7.23 -5.67
CA VAL A 74 16.79 -7.77 -6.36
C VAL A 74 17.71 -8.44 -5.35
N GLY A 75 18.24 -9.62 -5.67
CA GLY A 75 19.19 -10.34 -4.79
C GLY A 75 18.65 -10.59 -3.35
N GLY A 76 17.32 -10.70 -3.19
CA GLY A 76 16.68 -10.86 -1.89
C GLY A 76 16.57 -9.59 -1.03
N LYS A 77 17.01 -8.44 -1.54
CA LYS A 77 16.85 -7.09 -0.97
C LYS A 77 15.62 -6.41 -1.57
N LEU A 78 15.01 -5.49 -0.80
CA LEU A 78 13.84 -4.71 -1.20
C LEU A 78 14.17 -3.22 -1.14
N PHE A 79 13.91 -2.52 -2.24
CA PHE A 79 14.07 -1.09 -2.39
C PHE A 79 12.72 -0.45 -2.72
N LEU A 80 12.52 0.78 -2.25
CA LEU A 80 11.31 1.55 -2.46
C LEU A 80 11.65 2.80 -3.25
N TYR A 81 10.92 3.00 -4.33
CA TYR A 81 11.10 4.11 -5.26
C TYR A 81 9.80 4.85 -5.44
N SER A 82 9.85 6.15 -5.71
CA SER A 82 8.67 6.88 -6.18
C SER A 82 8.99 7.90 -7.26
N THR A 83 7.98 8.20 -8.06
CA THR A 83 8.00 9.34 -8.99
C THR A 83 6.63 10.02 -9.01
N HIS A 84 6.54 11.20 -9.61
CA HIS A 84 5.26 11.88 -9.76
C HIS A 84 4.32 11.06 -10.64
N GLN A 85 3.04 10.94 -10.26
CA GLN A 85 2.04 10.30 -11.11
C GLN A 85 1.55 11.31 -12.15
N PRO A 86 1.72 11.04 -13.46
CA PRO A 86 1.32 11.99 -14.50
C PRO A 86 -0.21 12.14 -14.54
N HIS A 87 -0.70 13.38 -14.49
CA HIS A 87 -2.13 13.67 -14.56
C HIS A 87 -2.66 13.59 -16.00
N ASN A 88 -1.92 14.18 -16.95
CA ASN A 88 -2.11 14.03 -18.40
C ASN A 88 -0.78 13.67 -19.04
N PRO A 89 -0.47 12.37 -19.20
CA PRO A 89 0.56 11.97 -20.13
C PRO A 89 -0.07 12.12 -21.52
N ASP A 90 -0.18 13.34 -22.06
CA ASP A 90 -0.62 13.54 -23.44
C ASP A 90 0.58 13.58 -24.41
N ASP A 91 1.79 13.57 -23.86
CA ASP A 91 3.04 13.52 -24.62
C ASP A 91 3.51 12.06 -24.70
N ASP A 92 3.33 11.46 -25.88
CA ASP A 92 3.82 10.13 -26.19
C ASP A 92 5.35 10.10 -26.02
N ASN A 93 5.84 9.23 -25.14
CA ASN A 93 7.25 9.05 -24.74
C ASN A 93 7.80 9.97 -23.64
N SER A 94 6.95 10.45 -22.72
CA SER A 94 7.48 11.02 -21.47
C SER A 94 8.30 9.97 -20.70
N SER A 95 9.48 10.40 -20.22
CA SER A 95 10.35 9.62 -19.33
C SER A 95 10.23 10.18 -17.92
N LEU A 96 9.99 9.30 -16.96
CA LEU A 96 9.97 9.61 -15.53
C LEU A 96 11.22 9.04 -14.88
N VAL A 97 11.81 9.79 -13.96
CA VAL A 97 12.90 9.30 -13.12
C VAL A 97 12.32 8.96 -11.75
N ALA A 98 12.44 7.69 -11.36
CA ALA A 98 12.11 7.23 -10.04
C ALA A 98 13.23 7.62 -9.05
N THR A 99 12.85 8.11 -7.88
CA THR A 99 13.78 8.45 -6.82
C THR A 99 13.69 7.43 -5.70
N ARG A 100 14.84 6.92 -5.28
CA ARG A 100 14.95 6.00 -4.14
C ARG A 100 14.58 6.66 -2.82
N TYR A 101 13.79 5.97 -2.02
CA TYR A 101 13.63 6.29 -0.60
C TYR A 101 14.81 5.74 0.21
N ASN A 102 15.41 6.58 1.04
CA ASN A 102 16.47 6.15 1.94
C ASN A 102 15.87 5.41 3.13
N MET A 103 15.80 4.09 3.01
CA MET A 103 15.42 3.19 4.11
C MET A 103 16.68 2.54 4.68
N SER A 104 16.87 2.63 5.98
CA SER A 104 17.92 1.89 6.70
C SER A 104 17.37 0.52 7.12
N PHE A 105 17.12 -0.36 6.15
CA PHE A 105 16.73 -1.74 6.48
C PHE A 105 17.97 -2.55 6.88
N PRO A 106 17.89 -3.39 7.92
CA PRO A 106 18.88 -4.45 8.13
C PRO A 106 18.95 -5.36 6.88
N GLU A 107 20.13 -5.92 6.59
CA GLU A 107 20.39 -6.76 5.41
C GLU A 107 19.47 -8.00 5.27
N TYR A 108 18.71 -8.34 6.31
CA TYR A 108 17.86 -9.53 6.40
C TYR A 108 16.36 -9.21 6.38
N PHE A 109 15.94 -8.19 5.65
CA PHE A 109 14.56 -7.70 5.66
C PHE A 109 13.59 -8.58 4.85
N PRO A 110 12.28 -8.64 5.17
CA PRO A 110 11.29 -9.31 4.34
C PRO A 110 11.18 -8.68 2.94
N SER A 111 10.86 -9.49 1.94
CA SER A 111 10.90 -9.09 0.53
C SER A 111 9.54 -8.69 -0.03
N ASP A 112 8.43 -8.95 0.64
CA ASP A 112 7.08 -8.75 0.08
C ASP A 112 6.40 -7.55 0.71
N ALA A 113 6.04 -6.58 -0.13
CA ALA A 113 5.33 -5.39 0.26
C ALA A 113 3.83 -5.55 -0.02
N SER A 114 3.02 -5.05 0.90
CA SER A 114 1.57 -4.89 0.72
C SER A 114 1.27 -3.71 -0.19
N THR A 115 0.02 -3.63 -0.65
CA THR A 115 -0.54 -2.39 -1.18
C THR A 115 -0.36 -1.26 -0.16
N PRO A 116 0.15 -0.08 -0.55
CA PRO A 116 0.27 1.06 0.35
C PRO A 116 -1.09 1.53 0.85
N VAL A 117 -1.16 1.91 2.13
CA VAL A 117 -2.36 2.46 2.76
C VAL A 117 -1.99 3.79 3.39
N CYS A 118 -2.55 4.87 2.85
CA CYS A 118 -2.31 6.24 3.33
C CYS A 118 -0.82 6.53 3.57
N GLY A 119 0.04 6.14 2.63
CA GLY A 119 1.49 6.36 2.67
C GLY A 119 2.31 5.38 3.51
N LEU A 120 1.68 4.42 4.19
CA LEU A 120 2.37 3.35 4.90
C LEU A 120 2.34 2.05 4.11
N VAL A 121 3.39 1.23 4.27
CA VAL A 121 3.52 -0.06 3.58
C VAL A 121 3.81 -1.14 4.63
N LEU A 122 3.08 -2.24 4.59
CA LEU A 122 3.41 -3.43 5.38
C LEU A 122 4.39 -4.28 4.58
N ILE A 123 5.54 -4.59 5.17
CA ILE A 123 6.55 -5.46 4.59
C ILE A 123 6.61 -6.76 5.40
N GLN A 124 6.41 -7.88 4.71
CA GLN A 124 6.38 -9.22 5.25
C GLN A 124 7.03 -10.22 4.27
N GLY A 125 7.20 -11.47 4.68
CA GLY A 125 7.79 -12.48 3.81
C GLY A 125 7.62 -13.87 4.39
N TRP A 126 7.24 -14.83 3.55
CA TRP A 126 6.89 -16.18 3.98
C TRP A 126 8.01 -16.88 4.76
N ARG A 127 9.27 -16.65 4.37
CA ARG A 127 10.45 -17.27 5.00
C ARG A 127 10.98 -16.52 6.22
N ARG A 128 10.52 -15.29 6.47
CA ARG A 128 11.13 -14.39 7.46
C ARG A 128 10.16 -14.11 8.60
N LYS A 129 10.65 -14.20 9.84
CA LYS A 129 9.83 -14.01 11.05
C LYS A 129 9.50 -12.54 11.33
N MET A 130 10.36 -11.62 10.89
CA MET A 130 10.18 -10.20 11.12
C MET A 130 9.10 -9.64 10.20
N ARG A 131 8.21 -8.81 10.74
CA ARG A 131 7.18 -8.09 9.99
C ARG A 131 7.19 -6.66 10.44
N VAL A 132 7.06 -5.75 9.48
CA VAL A 132 7.28 -4.33 9.73
C VAL A 132 6.27 -3.49 8.96
N VAL A 133 5.86 -2.39 9.56
CA VAL A 133 5.20 -1.32 8.82
C VAL A 133 6.23 -0.24 8.61
N CYS A 134 6.43 0.21 7.37
CA CYS A 134 7.34 1.29 7.05
C CYS A 134 6.59 2.50 6.50
N ASN A 135 7.19 3.66 6.71
CA ASN A 135 6.80 4.90 6.08
C ASN A 135 7.94 5.31 5.13
N PRO A 136 7.79 5.04 3.81
CA PRO A 136 8.86 5.29 2.84
C PRO A 136 9.30 6.76 2.82
N ALA A 137 8.33 7.68 2.96
CA ALA A 137 8.56 9.13 2.92
C ALA A 137 9.45 9.63 4.07
N THR A 138 9.35 8.98 5.24
CA THR A 138 10.12 9.37 6.44
C THR A 138 11.37 8.53 6.66
N GLY A 139 11.49 7.36 6.03
CA GLY A 139 12.55 6.39 6.31
C GLY A 139 12.30 5.51 7.54
N GLU A 140 11.26 5.78 8.33
CA GLU A 140 10.99 5.05 9.56
C GLU A 140 10.31 3.70 9.30
N PHE A 141 10.58 2.74 10.17
CA PHE A 141 9.88 1.47 10.21
C PHE A 141 9.58 1.08 11.66
N LEU A 142 8.50 0.32 11.82
CA LEU A 142 8.04 -0.22 13.08
C LEU A 142 7.95 -1.73 12.96
N THR A 143 8.73 -2.43 13.79
CA THR A 143 8.63 -3.88 13.94
C THR A 143 7.37 -4.25 14.70
N LEU A 144 6.55 -5.11 14.10
CA LEU A 144 5.33 -5.59 14.73
C LEU A 144 5.67 -6.56 15.88
N PRO A 145 4.92 -6.51 17.00
CA PRO A 145 5.10 -7.46 18.09
C PRO A 145 4.81 -8.89 17.60
N LYS A 146 5.43 -9.88 18.25
CA LYS A 146 5.19 -11.29 17.94
C LYS A 146 3.70 -11.61 18.16
N VAL A 147 3.08 -12.24 17.18
CA VAL A 147 1.71 -12.76 17.32
C VAL A 147 1.73 -13.92 18.30
N LEU A 148 0.89 -13.86 19.32
CA LEU A 148 0.69 -14.99 20.22
C LEU A 148 -0.23 -15.99 19.51
N LEU A 149 0.33 -17.13 19.16
CA LEU A 149 -0.38 -18.29 18.63
C LEU A 149 -0.56 -19.28 19.78
N ARG A 150 -1.64 -20.08 19.78
CA ARG A 150 -1.80 -21.12 20.81
C ARG A 150 -0.62 -22.09 20.71
N GLU A 151 0.12 -22.24 21.80
CA GLU A 151 1.32 -23.08 21.84
C GLU A 151 0.97 -24.58 21.91
N LYS A 152 1.93 -25.41 21.47
CA LYS A 152 1.91 -26.86 21.72
C LYS A 152 1.67 -27.10 23.22
N ASN A 153 0.71 -27.94 23.57
CA ASN A 153 0.80 -28.65 24.84
C ASN A 153 2.09 -29.47 24.80
N LEU A 154 3.04 -29.24 25.73
CA LEU A 154 4.32 -29.96 25.80
C LEU A 154 4.15 -31.48 26.01
N LEU A 155 2.94 -31.92 26.36
CA LEU A 155 2.53 -33.31 26.55
C LEU A 155 1.80 -33.93 25.34
N ALA A 156 1.47 -33.16 24.31
CA ALA A 156 0.72 -33.64 23.16
C ALA A 156 1.65 -34.18 22.06
N LYS A 157 1.30 -35.37 21.55
CA LYS A 157 1.97 -36.02 20.40
C LYS A 157 2.04 -35.07 19.20
N ASP A 158 3.00 -35.28 18.29
CA ASP A 158 3.27 -34.45 17.09
C ASP A 158 2.09 -34.31 16.09
N THR A 159 0.91 -34.82 16.44
CA THR A 159 -0.32 -34.86 15.65
C THR A 159 -1.31 -33.73 15.97
N GLU A 160 -1.07 -32.89 17.00
CA GLU A 160 -1.98 -31.77 17.31
C GLU A 160 -1.77 -30.54 16.40
N ALA A 161 -2.90 -29.92 16.06
CA ALA A 161 -3.01 -28.82 15.12
C ALA A 161 -2.22 -27.58 15.54
N ARG A 162 -1.48 -26.98 14.60
CA ARG A 162 -0.72 -25.75 14.84
C ARG A 162 -1.43 -24.57 14.21
N ASP A 163 -1.64 -23.51 15.00
CA ASP A 163 -2.00 -22.21 14.46
C ASP A 163 -0.83 -21.67 13.63
N LYS A 164 -1.12 -21.22 12.41
CA LYS A 164 -0.18 -20.58 11.50
C LYS A 164 -0.75 -19.25 11.05
N ILE A 165 0.10 -18.27 10.84
CA ILE A 165 -0.32 -17.01 10.24
C ILE A 165 -0.38 -17.23 8.73
N VAL A 166 -1.54 -16.96 8.13
CA VAL A 166 -1.79 -17.12 6.70
C VAL A 166 -1.55 -15.79 5.99
N GLY A 167 -2.03 -14.69 6.55
CA GLY A 167 -1.88 -13.37 5.96
C GLY A 167 -1.86 -12.26 7.01
N MET A 168 -1.21 -11.15 6.69
CA MET A 168 -1.41 -9.88 7.39
C MET A 168 -1.74 -8.78 6.38
N TYR A 169 -2.63 -7.88 6.81
CA TYR A 169 -3.19 -6.83 5.97
C TYR A 169 -3.17 -5.52 6.75
N LEU A 170 -2.60 -4.48 6.16
CA LEU A 170 -2.58 -3.13 6.73
C LEU A 170 -3.84 -2.40 6.28
N GLY A 171 -4.53 -1.75 7.21
CA GLY A 171 -5.69 -0.90 6.92
C GLY A 171 -5.65 0.41 7.70
N TYR A 172 -6.47 1.37 7.26
CA TYR A 172 -6.61 2.68 7.88
C TYR A 172 -8.08 2.96 8.14
N ASP A 173 -8.41 3.35 9.36
CA ASP A 173 -9.73 3.85 9.75
C ASP A 173 -9.76 5.38 9.58
N PRO A 174 -10.49 5.91 8.59
CA PRO A 174 -10.58 7.36 8.35
C PRO A 174 -11.29 8.10 9.49
N MET A 175 -12.24 7.45 10.18
CA MET A 175 -13.02 8.07 11.25
C MET A 175 -12.20 8.18 12.53
N GLY A 176 -11.57 7.07 12.94
CA GLY A 176 -10.68 7.02 14.08
C GLY A 176 -9.27 7.58 13.81
N LYS A 177 -8.93 7.88 12.55
CA LYS A 177 -7.60 8.31 12.08
C LYS A 177 -6.45 7.37 12.49
N GLN A 178 -6.74 6.07 12.54
CA GLN A 178 -5.86 5.04 13.08
C GLN A 178 -5.50 4.00 12.02
N PHE A 179 -4.25 3.56 12.05
CA PHE A 179 -3.84 2.40 11.27
C PHE A 179 -4.04 1.16 12.11
N LYS A 180 -4.44 0.06 11.46
CA LYS A 180 -4.52 -1.25 12.11
C LYS A 180 -3.94 -2.31 11.19
N VAL A 181 -3.34 -3.33 11.77
CA VAL A 181 -2.88 -4.52 11.06
C VAL A 181 -3.78 -5.67 11.46
N LEU A 182 -4.46 -6.26 10.49
CA LEU A 182 -5.19 -7.50 10.65
C LEU A 182 -4.25 -8.68 10.42
N CYS A 183 -4.29 -9.68 11.29
CA CYS A 183 -3.56 -10.92 11.19
C CYS A 183 -4.55 -12.09 11.10
N MET A 184 -4.56 -12.74 9.95
CA MET A 184 -5.34 -13.96 9.70
C MET A 184 -4.51 -15.17 10.06
N THR A 185 -5.04 -16.02 10.93
CA THR A 185 -4.46 -17.29 11.33
C THR A 185 -5.31 -18.44 10.76
N THR A 186 -4.70 -19.61 10.58
CA THR A 186 -5.38 -20.87 10.28
C THR A 186 -4.89 -21.95 11.23
N THR A 187 -5.79 -22.85 11.64
CA THR A 187 -5.44 -24.03 12.43
C THR A 187 -5.28 -25.22 11.49
N ALA A 188 -4.05 -25.70 11.30
CA ALA A 188 -3.79 -26.88 10.46
C ALA A 188 -4.11 -28.17 11.23
N SER A 189 -5.36 -28.65 11.20
CA SER A 189 -5.79 -29.95 11.74
C SER A 189 -6.32 -30.85 10.63
N PRO A 190 -5.88 -32.12 10.51
CA PRO A 190 -6.46 -33.07 9.56
C PRO A 190 -7.88 -33.51 9.92
N TYR A 191 -8.32 -33.29 11.16
CA TYR A 191 -9.53 -33.92 11.73
C TYR A 191 -10.54 -32.92 12.30
N GLU A 192 -10.19 -31.65 12.45
CA GLU A 192 -11.09 -30.64 13.04
C GLU A 192 -10.93 -29.27 12.36
N VAL A 193 -11.98 -28.81 11.69
CA VAL A 193 -12.10 -27.40 11.27
C VAL A 193 -12.46 -26.59 12.52
N ARG A 194 -11.47 -25.96 13.14
CA ARG A 194 -11.69 -25.04 14.27
C ARG A 194 -11.75 -23.59 13.78
N ASP A 195 -12.44 -22.77 14.56
CA ASP A 195 -12.49 -21.33 14.39
C ASP A 195 -11.11 -20.70 14.65
N ASN A 196 -10.62 -19.98 13.65
CA ASN A 196 -9.31 -19.34 13.67
C ASN A 196 -9.21 -18.20 14.70
N THR A 197 -8.00 -17.96 15.20
CA THR A 197 -7.70 -16.90 16.16
C THR A 197 -7.25 -15.61 15.46
N HIS A 198 -8.11 -15.03 14.62
CA HIS A 198 -7.82 -13.76 13.95
C HIS A 198 -7.55 -12.67 14.96
N GLN A 199 -6.51 -11.87 14.71
CA GLN A 199 -6.05 -10.84 15.62
C GLN A 199 -5.88 -9.51 14.90
N VAL A 200 -6.11 -8.42 15.62
CA VAL A 200 -5.91 -7.05 15.15
C VAL A 200 -4.93 -6.33 16.05
N LEU A 201 -4.08 -5.50 15.45
CA LEU A 201 -3.16 -4.63 16.15
C LEU A 201 -3.41 -3.19 15.71
N THR A 202 -3.67 -2.29 16.64
CA THR A 202 -3.77 -0.85 16.35
C THR A 202 -2.39 -0.22 16.42
N LEU A 203 -2.01 0.54 15.39
CA LEU A 203 -0.78 1.31 15.36
C LEU A 203 -1.03 2.70 15.95
N GLY A 204 -0.33 3.01 17.04
CA GLY A 204 -0.42 4.29 17.71
C GLY A 204 0.62 4.42 18.83
N PRO A 205 0.69 5.59 19.48
CA PRO A 205 1.55 5.79 20.64
C PRO A 205 1.16 4.83 21.78
N GLY A 206 2.16 4.32 22.50
CA GLY A 206 1.96 3.45 23.66
C GLY A 206 2.20 1.96 23.40
N LYS A 207 1.71 1.13 24.32
CA LYS A 207 1.88 -0.34 24.26
C LYS A 207 1.03 -0.92 23.13
N ARG A 208 1.70 -1.69 22.27
CA ARG A 208 1.12 -2.32 21.09
C ARG A 208 0.97 -3.82 21.38
N PHE A 209 -0.26 -4.31 21.41
CA PHE A 209 -0.54 -5.73 21.64
C PHE A 209 -1.62 -6.22 20.68
N TRP A 210 -1.48 -7.47 20.25
CA TRP A 210 -2.47 -8.13 19.43
C TRP A 210 -3.74 -8.40 20.25
N ARG A 211 -4.89 -8.13 19.65
CA ARG A 211 -6.21 -8.30 20.25
C ARG A 211 -6.98 -9.30 19.39
N PRO A 212 -7.70 -10.28 19.97
CA PRO A 212 -8.55 -11.16 19.18
C PRO A 212 -9.70 -10.35 18.55
N VAL A 213 -10.07 -10.71 17.33
CA VAL A 213 -11.30 -10.23 16.69
C VAL A 213 -12.47 -11.12 17.12
N GLU A 214 -13.64 -10.53 17.32
CA GLU A 214 -14.83 -11.21 17.85
C GLU A 214 -15.30 -12.35 16.92
N ARG A 215 -15.46 -12.06 15.63
CA ARG A 215 -15.90 -13.03 14.64
C ARG A 215 -14.72 -13.84 14.12
N LYS A 216 -14.84 -15.16 14.26
CA LYS A 216 -13.86 -16.14 13.78
C LYS A 216 -14.48 -16.95 12.65
N PHE A 217 -13.67 -17.30 11.67
CA PHE A 217 -14.09 -18.17 10.57
C PHE A 217 -12.85 -18.89 10.02
N HIS A 218 -13.08 -20.02 9.35
CA HIS A 218 -12.00 -20.66 8.61
C HIS A 218 -11.62 -19.80 7.40
N PHE A 219 -10.35 -19.42 7.33
CA PHE A 219 -9.78 -18.64 6.24
C PHE A 219 -8.71 -19.47 5.55
N GLU A 220 -8.82 -19.58 4.23
CA GLU A 220 -7.82 -20.22 3.39
C GLU A 220 -7.36 -19.21 2.35
N GLU A 221 -6.07 -18.85 2.41
CA GLU A 221 -5.53 -17.84 1.50
C GLU A 221 -5.69 -18.31 0.04
N ASN A 222 -6.29 -17.43 -0.75
CA ASN A 222 -6.68 -17.73 -2.10
C ASN A 222 -5.61 -17.27 -3.09
N TYR A 223 -5.05 -18.19 -3.88
CA TYR A 223 -4.18 -17.85 -4.99
C TYR A 223 -4.93 -17.44 -6.28
N ILE A 224 -6.26 -17.30 -6.25
CA ILE A 224 -7.06 -16.84 -7.40
C ILE A 224 -7.18 -15.31 -7.41
N ILE A 225 -7.47 -14.72 -6.24
CA ILE A 225 -7.58 -13.28 -6.06
C ILE A 225 -6.23 -12.78 -5.55
N SER A 226 -5.49 -12.12 -6.44
CA SER A 226 -4.24 -11.47 -6.09
C SER A 226 -4.48 -10.14 -5.39
N ASN A 227 -3.61 -9.87 -4.41
CA ASN A 227 -3.50 -8.63 -3.65
C ASN A 227 -4.68 -8.33 -2.72
N GLU A 228 -4.37 -7.55 -1.69
CA GLU A 228 -5.31 -6.85 -0.83
C GLU A 228 -5.44 -5.37 -1.25
N ILE A 229 -6.55 -4.73 -0.88
CA ILE A 229 -6.70 -3.29 -1.02
C ILE A 229 -7.51 -2.70 0.15
N CYS A 230 -7.16 -1.48 0.57
CA CYS A 230 -7.90 -0.72 1.58
C CYS A 230 -8.61 0.45 0.90
N ILE A 231 -9.95 0.48 0.93
CA ILE A 231 -10.75 1.55 0.32
C ILE A 231 -11.71 2.07 1.39
N ASN A 232 -11.66 3.37 1.67
CA ASN A 232 -12.60 4.07 2.56
C ASN A 232 -12.81 3.37 3.93
N GLY A 233 -11.74 2.86 4.54
CA GLY A 233 -11.81 2.19 5.84
C GLY A 233 -12.19 0.72 5.81
N VAL A 234 -12.30 0.12 4.63
CA VAL A 234 -12.58 -1.31 4.48
C VAL A 234 -11.42 -2.00 3.77
N LEU A 235 -10.90 -3.06 4.38
CA LEU A 235 -9.93 -3.96 3.78
C LEU A 235 -10.62 -5.05 2.99
N TYR A 236 -10.14 -5.29 1.77
CA TYR A 236 -10.63 -6.32 0.87
C TYR A 236 -9.49 -7.26 0.49
N PHE A 237 -9.71 -8.57 0.63
CA PHE A 237 -8.76 -9.61 0.24
C PHE A 237 -9.51 -10.92 -0.05
N GLY A 238 -8.89 -11.85 -0.78
CA GLY A 238 -9.53 -13.08 -1.24
C GLY A 238 -9.50 -14.24 -0.25
N ASP A 239 -10.57 -15.04 -0.24
CA ASP A 239 -10.70 -16.31 0.50
C ASP A 239 -11.46 -17.33 -0.36
N SER A 240 -10.76 -18.34 -0.91
CA SER A 240 -11.22 -19.38 -1.86
C SER A 240 -12.19 -18.97 -2.99
N SER A 241 -13.42 -18.59 -2.66
CA SER A 241 -14.49 -18.20 -3.60
C SER A 241 -15.20 -16.88 -3.26
N LYS A 242 -14.71 -16.16 -2.25
CA LYS A 242 -15.31 -14.94 -1.69
C LYS A 242 -14.25 -13.87 -1.47
N ILE A 243 -14.72 -12.65 -1.27
CA ILE A 243 -13.92 -11.51 -0.83
C ILE A 243 -14.25 -11.26 0.63
N VAL A 244 -13.24 -11.33 1.47
CA VAL A 244 -13.34 -10.93 2.88
C VAL A 244 -13.28 -9.42 2.93
N CYS A 245 -14.24 -8.84 3.64
CA CYS A 245 -14.31 -7.41 3.90
C CYS A 245 -14.10 -7.20 5.39
N PHE A 246 -13.12 -6.40 5.77
CA PHE A 246 -12.88 -6.06 7.17
C PHE A 246 -12.99 -4.55 7.35
N ASN A 247 -14.03 -4.09 8.04
CA ASN A 247 -14.16 -2.69 8.41
C ASN A 247 -13.12 -2.39 9.49
N VAL A 248 -12.16 -1.51 9.19
CA VAL A 248 -11.01 -1.23 10.05
C VAL A 248 -11.46 -0.50 11.33
N GLY A 249 -12.43 0.41 11.22
CA GLY A 249 -12.93 1.18 12.37
C GLY A 249 -13.69 0.31 13.36
N SER A 250 -14.73 -0.38 12.87
CA SER A 250 -15.58 -1.24 13.71
C SER A 250 -14.97 -2.61 14.00
N GLU A 251 -13.91 -3.00 13.28
CA GLU A 251 -13.25 -4.31 13.36
C GLU A 251 -14.19 -5.49 13.10
N LYS A 252 -15.12 -5.31 12.16
CA LYS A 252 -16.13 -6.32 11.82
C LYS A 252 -15.88 -6.89 10.44
N PHE A 253 -16.06 -8.20 10.34
CA PHE A 253 -16.02 -8.91 9.08
C PHE A 253 -17.39 -8.95 8.40
N SER A 254 -17.38 -8.72 7.09
CA SER A 254 -18.44 -9.06 6.15
C SER A 254 -17.81 -9.77 4.94
N PHE A 255 -18.65 -10.29 4.05
CA PHE A 255 -18.18 -11.09 2.92
C PHE A 255 -18.94 -10.71 1.67
N ILE A 256 -18.25 -10.69 0.53
CA ILE A 256 -18.85 -10.48 -0.77
C ILE A 256 -18.61 -11.72 -1.63
N ASN A 257 -19.68 -12.25 -2.21
CA ASN A 257 -19.56 -13.36 -3.14
C ASN A 257 -19.09 -12.86 -4.51
N THR A 258 -18.12 -13.58 -5.10
CA THR A 258 -17.75 -13.38 -6.51
C THR A 258 -18.85 -13.92 -7.42
N ASN A 259 -19.10 -13.23 -8.53
CA ASN A 259 -20.06 -13.67 -9.55
C ASN A 259 -19.58 -14.98 -10.20
N ARG A 260 -20.51 -15.86 -10.61
CA ARG A 260 -20.21 -17.10 -11.36
C ARG A 260 -19.34 -16.84 -12.57
N GLU A 261 -19.58 -15.75 -13.31
CA GLU A 261 -18.75 -15.37 -14.47
C GLU A 261 -17.27 -15.16 -14.12
N MET A 262 -16.96 -14.71 -12.89
CA MET A 262 -15.58 -14.52 -12.41
C MET A 262 -14.90 -15.84 -12.06
N ARG A 263 -15.67 -16.91 -11.78
CA ARG A 263 -15.18 -18.20 -11.29
C ARG A 263 -14.73 -19.17 -12.39
N TYR A 264 -15.07 -18.90 -13.65
CA TYR A 264 -14.69 -19.76 -14.79
C TYR A 264 -13.23 -19.60 -15.24
N SER A 265 -12.43 -18.79 -14.55
CA SER A 265 -11.03 -18.61 -14.87
C SER A 265 -10.17 -19.76 -14.34
N THR A 266 -9.91 -20.73 -15.21
CA THR A 266 -9.06 -21.89 -14.92
C THR A 266 -7.57 -21.55 -15.03
N SER A 267 -6.91 -21.49 -13.86
CA SER A 267 -5.47 -21.41 -13.51
C SER A 267 -4.89 -20.04 -13.05
N LEU A 268 -4.03 -20.14 -12.01
CA LEU A 268 -3.14 -19.18 -11.30
C LEU A 268 -3.46 -17.67 -11.40
N CYS A 269 -3.81 -17.03 -10.27
CA CYS A 269 -3.95 -15.58 -10.04
C CYS A 269 -4.63 -14.79 -11.18
N SER A 270 -5.93 -14.99 -11.36
CA SER A 270 -6.69 -14.40 -12.47
C SER A 270 -7.50 -13.15 -12.11
N LEU A 271 -7.62 -12.81 -10.82
CA LEU A 271 -8.42 -11.66 -10.38
C LEU A 271 -7.54 -10.68 -9.61
N VAL A 272 -7.62 -9.40 -9.97
CA VAL A 272 -6.90 -8.31 -9.29
C VAL A 272 -7.93 -7.35 -8.70
N LEU A 273 -7.84 -7.10 -7.39
CA LEU A 273 -8.65 -6.07 -6.73
C LEU A 273 -8.08 -4.68 -7.02
N PHE A 274 -8.94 -3.71 -7.29
CA PHE A 274 -8.52 -2.32 -7.50
C PHE A 274 -9.58 -1.32 -7.02
N ASN A 275 -9.17 -0.06 -6.85
CA ASN A 275 -10.07 1.02 -6.45
C ASN A 275 -10.69 1.66 -7.70
N TYR A 276 -11.99 1.46 -7.91
CA TYR A 276 -12.76 2.11 -8.95
C TYR A 276 -13.53 3.31 -8.37
N LYS A 277 -12.94 4.51 -8.43
CA LYS A 277 -13.58 5.78 -7.99
C LYS A 277 -14.18 5.68 -6.57
N GLY A 278 -13.46 5.05 -5.64
CA GLY A 278 -13.90 4.85 -4.25
C GLY A 278 -14.71 3.58 -4.00
N ARG A 279 -14.94 2.74 -5.02
CA ARG A 279 -15.64 1.45 -4.93
C ARG A 279 -14.69 0.30 -5.26
N LEU A 280 -15.01 -0.89 -4.76
CA LEU A 280 -14.22 -2.09 -5.07
C LEU A 280 -14.45 -2.51 -6.53
N GLY A 281 -13.36 -2.60 -7.28
CA GLY A 281 -13.31 -3.18 -8.61
C GLY A 281 -12.57 -4.51 -8.61
N ILE A 282 -12.97 -5.41 -9.51
CA ILE A 282 -12.26 -6.66 -9.81
C ILE A 282 -11.94 -6.67 -11.30
N TYR A 283 -10.66 -6.74 -11.63
CA TYR A 283 -10.19 -6.92 -12.99
C TYR A 283 -9.91 -8.39 -13.24
N HIS A 284 -10.42 -8.92 -14.36
CA HIS A 284 -10.09 -10.27 -14.79
C HIS A 284 -8.87 -10.23 -15.71
N ARG A 285 -7.82 -10.92 -15.27
CA ARG A 285 -6.60 -11.12 -16.05
C ARG A 285 -6.84 -12.23 -17.06
N GLU A 286 -7.04 -11.84 -18.32
CA GLU A 286 -7.02 -12.79 -19.43
C GLU A 286 -5.64 -13.45 -19.56
N LYS A 287 -5.61 -14.71 -20.05
CA LYS A 287 -4.40 -15.53 -20.07
C LYS A 287 -3.30 -14.86 -20.91
N LEU A 288 -2.04 -14.99 -20.44
CA LEU A 288 -0.87 -14.87 -21.32
C LEU A 288 -1.17 -15.69 -22.58
N TRP A 289 -0.79 -15.18 -23.76
CA TRP A 289 -1.04 -15.79 -25.09
C TRP A 289 -2.42 -15.54 -25.73
N SER A 290 -3.37 -14.90 -25.05
CA SER A 290 -4.64 -14.48 -25.68
C SER A 290 -4.60 -13.03 -26.15
N LYS A 291 -5.15 -12.76 -27.35
CA LYS A 291 -5.39 -11.39 -27.84
C LYS A 291 -6.42 -10.73 -26.93
N ILE A 292 -6.02 -9.70 -26.20
CA ILE A 292 -6.91 -8.91 -25.35
C ILE A 292 -7.63 -7.90 -26.24
N ASN A 293 -8.80 -8.27 -26.76
CA ASN A 293 -9.63 -7.39 -27.58
C ASN A 293 -10.58 -6.52 -26.75
N ARG A 294 -10.60 -6.71 -25.43
CA ARG A 294 -11.46 -5.96 -24.51
C ARG A 294 -10.91 -5.99 -23.09
N ILE A 295 -11.15 -4.91 -22.35
CA ILE A 295 -10.93 -4.85 -20.91
C ILE A 295 -12.26 -5.23 -20.26
N VAL A 296 -12.26 -6.27 -19.41
CA VAL A 296 -13.44 -6.71 -18.66
C VAL A 296 -13.16 -6.61 -17.17
N PHE A 297 -14.02 -5.87 -16.48
CA PHE A 297 -13.95 -5.73 -15.04
C PHE A 297 -15.34 -5.60 -14.44
N TRP A 298 -15.43 -5.77 -13.13
CA TRP A 298 -16.66 -5.62 -12.38
C TRP A 298 -16.48 -4.62 -11.25
N VAL A 299 -17.53 -3.87 -10.96
CA VAL A 299 -17.56 -2.90 -9.85
C VAL A 299 -18.70 -3.27 -8.92
N ILE A 300 -18.45 -3.22 -7.61
CA ILE A 300 -19.50 -3.46 -6.63
C ILE A 300 -20.46 -2.27 -6.58
N GLU A 301 -21.76 -2.54 -6.74
CA GLU A 301 -22.82 -1.54 -6.56
C GLU A 301 -23.39 -1.60 -5.16
N ASP A 302 -23.59 -2.82 -4.67
CA ASP A 302 -24.19 -3.09 -3.38
C ASP A 302 -23.48 -4.29 -2.74
N ALA A 303 -22.66 -4.00 -1.74
CA ALA A 303 -21.88 -5.01 -1.03
C ALA A 303 -22.75 -5.95 -0.19
N GLU A 304 -23.86 -5.44 0.37
CA GLU A 304 -24.78 -6.19 1.23
C GLU A 304 -25.54 -7.24 0.42
N ASN A 305 -26.06 -6.83 -0.75
CA ASN A 305 -26.77 -7.72 -1.67
C ASN A 305 -25.85 -8.42 -2.68
N HIS A 306 -24.52 -8.26 -2.55
CA HIS A 306 -23.51 -8.84 -3.42
C HIS A 306 -23.70 -8.53 -4.92
N LYS A 307 -24.19 -7.32 -5.24
CA LYS A 307 -24.53 -6.91 -6.59
C LYS A 307 -23.33 -6.29 -7.30
N TRP A 308 -22.98 -6.89 -8.44
CA TRP A 308 -21.87 -6.45 -9.29
C TRP A 308 -22.38 -5.93 -10.63
N THR A 309 -21.82 -4.80 -11.09
CA THR A 309 -21.98 -4.34 -12.48
C THR A 309 -20.77 -4.80 -13.29
N LYS A 310 -21.01 -5.39 -14.46
CA LYS A 310 -19.97 -5.75 -15.42
C LYS A 310 -19.72 -4.60 -16.38
N HIS A 311 -18.46 -4.24 -16.57
CA HIS A 311 -18.01 -3.24 -17.53
C HIS A 311 -17.13 -3.89 -18.58
N ILE A 312 -17.30 -3.44 -19.83
CA ILE A 312 -16.54 -3.93 -20.98
C ILE A 312 -16.10 -2.71 -21.78
N CYS A 313 -14.79 -2.53 -21.94
CA CYS A 313 -14.22 -1.55 -22.88
C CYS A 313 -13.67 -2.33 -24.07
N GLN A 314 -14.15 -2.02 -25.28
CA GLN A 314 -13.60 -2.62 -26.50
C GLN A 314 -12.26 -1.98 -26.83
N LEU A 315 -11.32 -2.77 -27.33
CA LEU A 315 -10.01 -2.29 -27.76
C LEU A 315 -9.86 -2.50 -29.27
N PHE A 316 -9.32 -1.50 -29.96
CA PHE A 316 -8.98 -1.64 -31.36
C PHE A 316 -7.73 -2.53 -31.54
N PRO A 317 -7.55 -3.19 -32.69
CA PRO A 317 -6.46 -4.17 -32.88
C PRO A 317 -5.05 -3.63 -32.61
N LEU A 318 -4.79 -2.34 -32.90
CA LEU A 318 -3.50 -1.69 -32.63
C LEU A 318 -3.26 -1.48 -31.13
N GLU A 319 -4.32 -1.31 -30.35
CA GLU A 319 -4.29 -1.05 -28.90
C GLU A 319 -4.08 -2.33 -28.09
N ASN A 320 -4.48 -3.49 -28.62
CA ASN A 320 -4.30 -4.79 -27.97
C ASN A 320 -2.82 -5.05 -27.61
N ASN A 321 -1.90 -4.74 -28.52
CA ASN A 321 -0.46 -4.90 -28.30
C ASN A 321 0.07 -3.99 -27.18
N MET A 322 -0.65 -2.91 -26.82
CA MET A 322 -0.23 -1.97 -25.77
C MET A 322 -0.42 -2.51 -24.35
N ILE A 323 -1.26 -3.53 -24.16
CA ILE A 323 -1.52 -4.16 -22.85
C ILE A 323 -1.28 -5.67 -22.82
N ALA A 324 -1.09 -6.30 -23.98
CA ALA A 324 -0.69 -7.70 -24.07
C ALA A 324 0.58 -7.97 -23.25
N TYR A 325 0.59 -9.07 -22.49
CA TYR A 325 1.71 -9.50 -21.63
C TYR A 325 2.08 -8.53 -20.50
N ARG A 326 1.24 -7.54 -20.21
CA ARG A 326 1.47 -6.55 -19.15
C ARG A 326 0.70 -6.89 -17.87
N ARG A 327 1.27 -6.53 -16.72
CA ARG A 327 0.63 -6.71 -15.42
C ARG A 327 -0.33 -5.55 -15.17
N PHE A 328 -1.60 -5.85 -14.95
CA PHE A 328 -2.56 -4.85 -14.50
C PHE A 328 -2.16 -4.35 -13.10
N VAL A 329 -2.08 -3.02 -12.96
CA VAL A 329 -1.70 -2.33 -11.72
C VAL A 329 -2.95 -1.85 -10.97
N GLY A 330 -3.91 -1.26 -11.69
CA GLY A 330 -5.10 -0.66 -11.09
C GLY A 330 -5.63 0.50 -11.91
N MET A 331 -6.26 1.45 -11.24
CA MET A 331 -6.79 2.67 -11.84
C MET A 331 -6.35 3.87 -10.99
N THR A 332 -5.95 4.95 -11.64
CA THR A 332 -5.62 6.22 -10.98
C THR A 332 -6.88 6.91 -10.47
N SER A 333 -6.71 7.84 -9.54
CA SER A 333 -7.72 8.76 -9.04
C SER A 333 -8.35 9.60 -10.16
N THR A 334 -7.62 9.84 -11.25
CA THR A 334 -8.09 10.50 -12.47
C THR A 334 -8.89 9.58 -13.40
N GLY A 335 -9.07 8.31 -13.05
CA GLY A 335 -9.87 7.35 -13.82
C GLY A 335 -9.13 6.63 -14.93
N LYS A 336 -7.79 6.72 -14.99
CA LYS A 336 -6.98 6.04 -16.02
C LYS A 336 -6.57 4.65 -15.54
N PHE A 337 -6.80 3.63 -16.36
CA PHE A 337 -6.33 2.28 -16.07
C PHE A 337 -4.83 2.17 -16.34
N VAL A 338 -4.11 1.38 -15.54
CA VAL A 338 -2.65 1.29 -15.61
C VAL A 338 -2.19 -0.15 -15.71
N TRP A 339 -1.28 -0.40 -16.64
CA TRP A 339 -0.53 -1.65 -16.78
C TRP A 339 0.96 -1.39 -16.73
N SER A 340 1.70 -2.29 -16.10
CA SER A 340 3.15 -2.26 -16.06
C SER A 340 3.76 -3.40 -16.88
N TYR A 341 4.87 -3.11 -17.55
CA TYR A 341 5.66 -4.07 -18.28
C TYR A 341 7.14 -3.77 -18.05
N ARG A 342 7.90 -4.79 -17.67
CA ARG A 342 9.35 -4.68 -17.56
C ARG A 342 9.97 -5.25 -18.81
N GLU A 343 10.83 -4.45 -19.44
CA GLU A 343 11.69 -4.89 -20.53
C GLU A 343 13.13 -5.00 -20.01
N PRO A 344 13.76 -6.19 -20.13
CA PRO A 344 15.17 -6.36 -19.78
C PRO A 344 16.09 -5.42 -20.58
N PRO A 345 17.21 -4.95 -20.02
CA PRO A 345 17.68 -5.27 -18.67
C PRO A 345 16.83 -4.56 -17.59
N ASN A 346 16.56 -3.26 -17.66
CA ASN A 346 15.98 -2.53 -16.52
C ASN A 346 14.99 -1.40 -16.85
N THR A 347 14.25 -1.51 -17.95
CA THR A 347 13.28 -0.48 -18.31
C THR A 347 11.88 -0.87 -17.85
N LEU A 348 11.25 -0.04 -17.03
CA LEU A 348 9.84 -0.20 -16.67
C LEU A 348 8.99 0.69 -17.55
N TYR A 349 8.03 0.11 -18.26
CA TYR A 349 7.02 0.85 -19.01
C TYR A 349 5.67 0.78 -18.33
N LEU A 350 5.03 1.93 -18.20
CA LEU A 350 3.65 2.06 -17.77
C LEU A 350 2.80 2.44 -18.97
N THR A 351 1.70 1.71 -19.18
CA THR A 351 0.65 2.10 -20.13
C THR A 351 -0.53 2.62 -19.33
N PHE A 352 -0.94 3.86 -19.61
CA PHE A 352 -2.15 4.47 -19.11
C PHE A 352 -3.23 4.39 -20.19
N TYR A 353 -4.45 4.02 -19.82
CA TYR A 353 -5.61 4.02 -20.71
C TYR A 353 -6.68 4.93 -20.13
N ASN A 354 -7.14 5.89 -20.93
CA ASN A 354 -8.29 6.70 -20.60
C ASN A 354 -9.53 6.14 -21.31
N SER A 355 -10.50 5.63 -20.54
CA SER A 355 -11.72 5.07 -21.11
C SER A 355 -12.68 6.11 -21.70
N GLU A 356 -12.53 7.39 -21.36
CA GLU A 356 -13.40 8.47 -21.87
C GLU A 356 -12.92 8.97 -23.24
N SER A 357 -11.60 9.13 -23.42
CA SER A 357 -11.00 9.52 -24.70
C SER A 357 -10.60 8.31 -25.56
N GLU A 358 -10.68 7.10 -25.02
CA GLU A 358 -10.21 5.85 -25.65
C GLU A 358 -8.72 5.90 -26.07
N THR A 359 -7.91 6.70 -25.37
CA THR A 359 -6.49 6.87 -25.70
C THR A 359 -5.58 6.11 -24.76
N PHE A 360 -4.45 5.66 -25.31
CA PHE A 360 -3.35 5.07 -24.57
C PHE A 360 -2.17 6.02 -24.53
N THR A 361 -1.49 6.07 -23.38
CA THR A 361 -0.18 6.70 -23.29
C THR A 361 0.83 5.76 -22.66
N LYS A 362 2.01 5.68 -23.27
CA LYS A 362 3.14 4.90 -22.75
C LYS A 362 4.16 5.85 -22.10
N VAL A 363 4.59 5.48 -20.90
CA VAL A 363 5.57 6.21 -20.10
C VAL A 363 6.70 5.27 -19.74
N ASN A 364 7.95 5.71 -19.93
CA ASN A 364 9.13 4.99 -19.47
C ASN A 364 9.49 5.48 -18.06
N VAL A 365 9.80 4.56 -17.15
CA VAL A 365 10.31 4.87 -15.81
C VAL A 365 11.74 4.35 -15.68
N GLN A 366 12.66 5.27 -15.39
CA GLN A 366 14.10 5.05 -15.22
C GLN A 366 14.54 5.35 -13.78
N GLY A 367 15.83 5.19 -13.48
CA GLY A 367 16.42 5.54 -12.17
C GLY A 367 16.40 4.41 -11.14
N PHE A 368 16.33 3.16 -11.58
CA PHE A 368 16.52 2.00 -10.72
C PHE A 368 18.01 1.66 -10.66
N ASP A 369 18.72 2.19 -9.66
CA ASP A 369 20.19 2.14 -9.60
C ASP A 369 20.73 0.72 -9.31
N GLU A 370 20.00 -0.13 -8.56
CA GLU A 370 20.47 -1.49 -8.17
C GLU A 370 20.34 -2.54 -9.28
N SER A 371 20.14 -2.08 -10.49
CA SER A 371 19.73 -2.89 -11.62
C SER A 371 20.92 -3.30 -12.51
N GLU A 372 22.06 -2.61 -12.36
CA GLU A 372 23.30 -2.87 -13.11
C GLU A 372 24.15 -4.03 -12.53
N GLU A 373 23.83 -4.53 -11.34
CA GLU A 373 24.71 -5.43 -10.57
C GLU A 373 24.31 -6.93 -10.57
N VAL A 374 23.18 -7.33 -11.18
CA VAL A 374 22.62 -8.71 -11.04
C VAL A 374 22.05 -9.24 -12.36
N GLU A 375 22.19 -10.55 -12.61
CA GLU A 375 21.51 -11.25 -13.72
C GLU A 375 19.98 -11.07 -13.66
N ASP A 376 19.37 -10.80 -14.82
CA ASP A 376 18.00 -10.29 -14.97
C ASP A 376 16.89 -11.15 -14.32
N ASP A 377 17.13 -12.45 -14.14
CA ASP A 377 16.14 -13.46 -13.72
C ASP A 377 15.67 -13.33 -12.26
N TYR A 378 16.29 -12.46 -11.45
CA TYR A 378 15.96 -12.28 -10.03
C TYR A 378 15.39 -10.92 -9.66
N ILE A 379 14.99 -10.10 -10.64
CA ILE A 379 14.47 -8.75 -10.40
C ILE A 379 12.93 -8.72 -10.55
N PHE A 380 12.25 -8.25 -9.51
CA PHE A 380 10.79 -8.06 -9.51
C PHE A 380 10.44 -6.61 -9.17
N ILE A 381 9.56 -6.00 -9.97
CA ILE A 381 9.05 -4.65 -9.74
C ILE A 381 7.53 -4.73 -9.59
N ASP A 382 7.01 -4.41 -8.41
CA ASP A 382 5.58 -4.12 -8.24
C ASP A 382 5.37 -2.60 -8.30
N THR A 383 4.27 -2.19 -8.91
CA THR A 383 3.88 -0.78 -9.11
C THR A 383 2.59 -0.52 -8.37
N TYR A 384 2.47 0.65 -7.73
CA TYR A 384 1.27 1.11 -7.05
C TYR A 384 0.94 2.54 -7.51
N VAL A 385 -0.32 2.73 -7.89
CA VAL A 385 -0.88 4.04 -8.26
C VAL A 385 -1.45 4.73 -7.02
N ASP A 386 -1.64 6.04 -7.13
CA ASP A 386 -2.22 6.91 -6.10
C ASP A 386 -1.52 6.81 -4.73
N TYR A 387 -0.22 6.50 -4.72
CA TYR A 387 0.57 6.56 -3.50
C TYR A 387 0.68 8.01 -3.03
N VAL A 388 0.45 8.22 -1.75
CA VAL A 388 0.55 9.52 -1.08
C VAL A 388 1.67 9.47 -0.07
N GLU A 389 2.42 10.55 0.07
CA GLU A 389 3.39 10.67 1.16
C GLU A 389 2.66 11.01 2.46
N ASN A 390 3.10 10.42 3.57
CA ASN A 390 2.52 10.66 4.88
C ASN A 390 3.62 11.06 5.87
N MET A 391 3.40 12.14 6.63
CA MET A 391 4.31 12.59 7.69
C MET A 391 3.97 11.99 9.06
N LYS A 392 3.29 10.84 9.09
CA LYS A 392 3.04 10.08 10.31
C LYS A 392 4.31 9.34 10.74
N TRP A 393 4.85 9.76 11.87
CA TRP A 393 5.97 9.12 12.54
C TRP A 393 5.50 7.83 13.23
N LEU A 394 6.31 6.77 13.15
CA LEU A 394 5.96 5.43 13.62
C LEU A 394 6.53 5.10 15.01
N MET A 395 7.57 5.84 15.44
CA MET A 395 8.26 5.66 16.73
C MET A 395 7.75 6.59 17.82
#